data_AF-A0AAJ0LZM6-F1
#
_entry.id   AF-A0AAJ0LZM6-F1
#
_cell.length_a   1.000
_cell.length_b   1.000
_cell.length_c   1.000
_cell.angle_alpha   90.00
_cell.angle_beta   90.00
_cell.angle_gamma   90.00
#
_symmetry.space_group_name_H-M   'P 1'
#
loop_
_entity.id
_entity.type
_entity.pdbx_description
1 polymer ?
#
loop_
_entity_poly.entity_id
_entity_poly.type
_entity_poly.pdbx_seq_one_letter_code
_entity_poly.pdbx_strand_id
1 'polypeptide(L)'
;MGSRSPEYDGRRNFHGDSFEWHESELVGGGEPRGSHMGRDGDGRFGDNGAGEDDESDSDGEGEHEGQGGEVRLASAAASLSTEAAATQKKRKRPNRKRPKKKNKGGLKQSSPPRVPLSQLFPSGEYPVGEVQSYRDQPADLAVEDHCTVRTTSAELRYNSRQRHWEDETFVQNYRKAAEVHRQTRRWVQETAKPGQTLQDIAVGIEDSVRALLDNAGLGPGDGLKSGMGFPTGLCLNHQVAHYTPNPGQKPVVLQQQDVLTVDFGVHINGWIVDSAFTMAFDPTYDNLLAAVKDATNTGVKTAGVDVRISDVSAAIQEAMESYEVEIRGKTYPVKPIRNLSGHNIAQYHIHGGKSIPFVKNRDQTKMEEGEVFAIETFGSTGRGYIVDDVGVYGYGLNNDAPLNVPVSLSSAKRLHKTIRENFGTIVFCRRYLERLGVEKYLAGMNCLVANGIVEEYQPLMDIKGSYSAQFEHTFLLRETHKEVFSRGDDY
;
A
#
# COMPACT_ATOMS: atom_id res chain seq x y z
N MET A 1 -2.31 -5.78 4.49
CA MET A 1 -2.20 -7.05 3.70
C MET A 1 -1.78 -8.21 4.60
N GLY A 2 -2.73 -9.02 5.06
CA GLY A 2 -2.49 -10.11 6.02
C GLY A 2 -1.24 -10.95 5.77
N SER A 3 -0.14 -10.64 6.45
CA SER A 3 1.12 -11.36 6.32
C SER A 3 1.10 -12.64 7.16
N ARG A 4 1.60 -13.77 6.64
CA ARG A 4 1.76 -14.98 7.45
C ARG A 4 2.89 -14.78 8.46
N SER A 5 2.68 -15.23 9.69
CA SER A 5 3.74 -15.16 10.71
C SER A 5 4.91 -16.10 10.35
N PRO A 6 6.18 -15.66 10.44
CA PRO A 6 7.35 -16.41 9.99
C PRO A 6 7.51 -17.82 10.60
N GLU A 7 7.08 -17.99 11.85
CA GLU A 7 7.15 -19.28 12.57
C GLU A 7 6.37 -20.42 11.86
N TYR A 8 5.48 -20.08 10.92
CA TYR A 8 4.58 -21.02 10.26
C TYR A 8 4.82 -21.21 8.76
N ASP A 9 5.73 -20.44 8.15
CA ASP A 9 6.05 -20.55 6.71
C ASP A 9 7.00 -21.73 6.40
N GLY A 10 7.75 -22.19 7.40
CA GLY A 10 8.74 -23.28 7.29
C GLY A 10 8.19 -24.70 7.04
N ARG A 11 6.91 -24.89 6.72
CA ARG A 11 6.30 -26.22 6.47
C ARG A 11 5.89 -26.47 5.01
N ARG A 12 6.49 -25.76 4.05
CA ARG A 12 6.41 -26.11 2.62
C ARG A 12 7.79 -26.54 2.11
N ASN A 13 8.22 -27.72 2.53
CA ASN A 13 9.10 -28.64 1.79
C ASN A 13 9.52 -29.75 2.75
N PHE A 14 8.88 -30.92 2.67
CA PHE A 14 9.53 -32.22 2.77
C PHE A 14 8.50 -33.29 2.38
N HIS A 15 8.73 -33.92 1.23
CA HIS A 15 8.20 -35.25 0.97
C HIS A 15 8.73 -36.22 2.04
N GLY A 16 7.90 -37.21 2.36
CA GLY A 16 7.95 -37.97 3.60
C GLY A 16 9.29 -38.62 3.93
N ASP A 17 9.56 -38.67 5.22
CA ASP A 17 9.80 -39.93 5.90
C ASP A 17 9.44 -39.77 7.38
N SER A 18 8.74 -40.77 7.91
CA SER A 18 8.51 -40.95 9.33
C SER A 18 9.82 -41.21 10.04
N PHE A 19 10.19 -40.42 11.05
CA PHE A 19 11.25 -40.82 11.97
C PHE A 19 10.89 -40.55 13.43
N GLU A 20 10.96 -41.62 14.20
CA GLU A 20 10.70 -41.75 15.63
C GLU A 20 11.74 -40.99 16.47
N TRP A 21 11.29 -40.52 17.62
CA TRP A 21 12.14 -39.90 18.63
C TRP A 21 12.92 -40.98 19.40
N HIS A 22 14.25 -40.88 19.38
CA HIS A 22 15.11 -41.53 20.38
C HIS A 22 16.04 -40.49 21.03
N GLU A 23 15.88 -40.32 22.33
CA GLU A 23 16.86 -39.70 23.23
C GLU A 23 18.15 -40.52 23.27
N SER A 24 19.29 -39.85 23.20
CA SER A 24 20.49 -40.27 23.95
C SER A 24 21.44 -39.09 24.16
N GLU A 25 21.98 -39.03 25.38
CA GLU A 25 22.89 -38.01 25.89
C GLU A 25 24.37 -38.24 25.45
N LEU A 26 25.18 -37.20 25.73
CA LEU A 26 26.62 -37.19 26.08
C LEU A 26 27.69 -36.85 25.02
N VAL A 27 28.34 -35.69 25.28
CA VAL A 27 29.80 -35.42 25.36
C VAL A 27 30.65 -35.22 24.10
N GLY A 28 31.39 -34.09 24.09
CA GLY A 28 32.81 -34.09 23.70
C GLY A 28 33.21 -32.98 22.72
N GLY A 29 34.13 -32.09 23.14
CA GLY A 29 34.57 -30.93 22.36
C GLY A 29 35.64 -31.20 21.29
N GLY A 30 36.06 -30.12 20.62
CA GLY A 30 37.30 -30.08 19.83
C GLY A 30 37.21 -29.26 18.54
N GLU A 31 37.69 -28.01 18.55
CA GLU A 31 38.07 -27.28 17.33
C GLU A 31 39.35 -27.87 16.71
N PRO A 32 39.57 -27.67 15.40
CA PRO A 32 40.93 -27.52 14.89
C PRO A 32 41.15 -26.22 14.12
N ARG A 33 42.27 -25.58 14.46
CA ARG A 33 42.94 -24.48 13.76
C ARG A 33 43.69 -24.97 12.52
N GLY A 34 43.65 -24.15 11.47
CA GLY A 34 44.85 -23.63 10.79
C GLY A 34 45.43 -24.40 9.60
N SER A 35 45.61 -23.70 8.47
CA SER A 35 46.86 -23.71 7.70
C SER A 35 46.93 -22.52 6.72
N HIS A 36 47.86 -21.62 7.00
CA HIS A 36 48.39 -20.58 6.11
C HIS A 36 49.35 -21.20 5.08
N MET A 37 49.25 -20.79 3.81
CA MET A 37 50.35 -20.50 2.86
C MET A 37 49.71 -19.56 1.81
N GLY A 38 50.18 -18.37 1.45
CA GLY A 38 51.53 -17.81 1.44
C GLY A 38 52.08 -17.90 0.02
N ARG A 39 51.86 -16.87 -0.82
CA ARG A 39 52.87 -16.35 -1.77
C ARG A 39 52.43 -15.09 -2.52
N ASP A 40 53.39 -14.19 -2.57
CA ASP A 40 53.44 -12.86 -3.16
C ASP A 40 53.54 -12.90 -4.69
N GLY A 41 53.25 -11.76 -5.33
CA GLY A 41 53.44 -11.58 -6.77
C GLY A 41 53.06 -10.18 -7.23
N ASP A 42 53.90 -9.22 -6.90
CA ASP A 42 53.96 -7.87 -7.44
C ASP A 42 54.53 -7.86 -8.87
N GLY A 43 53.96 -7.01 -9.75
CA GLY A 43 54.46 -6.81 -11.11
C GLY A 43 53.78 -5.62 -11.78
N ARG A 44 54.47 -4.48 -11.81
CA ARG A 44 54.04 -3.23 -12.47
C ARG A 44 54.51 -3.16 -13.94
N PHE A 45 53.81 -2.30 -14.69
CA PHE A 45 54.24 -1.41 -15.80
C PHE A 45 54.41 -1.93 -17.25
N GLY A 46 53.91 -1.09 -18.18
CA GLY A 46 54.20 -1.02 -19.63
C GLY A 46 52.93 -1.21 -20.47
N ASP A 47 52.20 -0.20 -20.96
CA ASP A 47 52.51 0.97 -21.81
C ASP A 47 52.54 0.70 -23.33
N ASN A 48 51.85 1.58 -24.05
CA ASN A 48 51.88 1.95 -25.48
C ASN A 48 51.21 1.13 -26.61
N GLY A 49 50.46 1.89 -27.42
CA GLY A 49 50.46 1.82 -28.89
C GLY A 49 49.06 1.67 -29.51
N ALA A 50 48.34 2.76 -29.81
CA ALA A 50 48.36 3.52 -31.08
C ALA A 50 47.55 2.82 -32.20
N GLY A 51 46.40 3.37 -32.62
CA GLY A 51 46.27 4.25 -33.81
C GLY A 51 45.54 3.43 -34.90
N GLU A 52 44.73 3.90 -35.84
CA GLU A 52 44.35 5.18 -36.47
C GLU A 52 42.98 4.90 -37.13
N ASP A 53 42.02 5.82 -37.08
CA ASP A 53 41.56 6.71 -38.16
C ASP A 53 40.89 6.01 -39.37
N ASP A 54 39.66 6.40 -39.69
CA ASP A 54 39.38 7.13 -40.94
C ASP A 54 37.91 7.60 -41.03
N GLU A 55 37.79 8.89 -41.30
CA GLU A 55 36.60 9.63 -41.72
C GLU A 55 36.29 9.41 -43.21
N SER A 56 35.05 9.66 -43.63
CA SER A 56 34.73 10.62 -44.71
C SER A 56 33.24 10.59 -45.11
N ASP A 57 32.58 11.72 -44.89
CA ASP A 57 31.77 12.56 -45.81
C ASP A 57 30.75 11.98 -46.82
N SER A 58 29.56 12.61 -46.85
CA SER A 58 29.14 13.52 -47.94
C SER A 58 27.62 13.82 -47.94
N ASP A 59 27.26 15.03 -47.49
CA ASP A 59 26.50 16.13 -48.14
C ASP A 59 25.27 15.96 -49.07
N GLY A 60 24.37 16.96 -48.94
CA GLY A 60 23.44 17.50 -49.97
C GLY A 60 22.02 17.78 -49.45
N GLU A 61 21.69 18.97 -48.90
CA GLU A 61 21.09 20.19 -49.55
C GLU A 61 19.82 19.93 -50.41
N GLY A 62 18.72 20.69 -50.37
CA GLY A 62 18.37 21.97 -49.72
C GLY A 62 16.92 22.44 -50.01
N GLU A 63 16.57 23.60 -49.40
CA GLU A 63 15.60 24.67 -49.81
C GLU A 63 14.08 24.41 -49.88
N HIS A 64 13.17 25.40 -49.81
CA HIS A 64 12.96 26.66 -49.07
C HIS A 64 11.48 27.11 -49.36
N GLU A 65 11.02 28.18 -48.70
CA GLU A 65 9.75 28.95 -48.87
C GLU A 65 8.54 28.49 -48.01
N GLY A 66 7.78 29.33 -47.31
CA GLY A 66 7.76 30.79 -47.16
C GLY A 66 6.33 31.30 -46.88
N GLN A 67 6.20 32.33 -46.03
CA GLN A 67 5.03 33.22 -45.78
C GLN A 67 3.92 32.67 -44.85
N GLY A 68 3.44 33.36 -43.80
CA GLY A 68 3.52 34.76 -43.38
C GLY A 68 2.11 35.39 -43.34
N GLY A 69 1.67 35.95 -42.20
CA GLY A 69 0.53 36.89 -42.17
C GLY A 69 -0.35 36.90 -40.93
N GLU A 70 0.06 37.62 -39.88
CA GLU A 70 -0.84 38.26 -38.91
C GLU A 70 -1.48 39.52 -39.53
N VAL A 71 -2.77 39.77 -39.29
CA VAL A 71 -3.34 41.13 -39.28
C VAL A 71 -4.44 41.24 -38.22
N ARG A 72 -4.24 42.13 -37.24
CA ARG A 72 -5.27 42.81 -36.44
C ARG A 72 -5.55 44.19 -37.03
N LEU A 73 -6.75 44.73 -36.82
CA LEU A 73 -7.23 46.14 -36.83
C LEU A 73 -8.67 46.13 -37.43
N ALA A 74 -9.65 46.97 -37.09
CA ALA A 74 -9.89 47.95 -36.05
C ALA A 74 -11.39 48.36 -36.17
N SER A 75 -11.84 49.08 -35.15
CA SER A 75 -13.15 49.72 -34.94
C SER A 75 -13.60 50.76 -35.98
N ALA A 76 -14.92 50.96 -36.10
CA ALA A 76 -15.67 52.24 -36.06
C ALA A 76 -17.13 51.95 -36.52
N ALA A 77 -18.17 52.09 -35.70
CA ALA A 77 -18.86 53.33 -35.29
C ALA A 77 -19.41 54.17 -36.46
N ALA A 78 -20.72 54.11 -36.70
CA ALA A 78 -21.52 55.23 -37.21
C ALA A 78 -23.01 55.03 -36.91
N SER A 79 -23.62 56.13 -36.50
CA SER A 79 -24.94 56.34 -35.93
C SER A 79 -25.85 57.14 -36.87
N LEU A 80 -27.14 57.28 -36.49
CA LEU A 80 -28.21 58.23 -36.90
C LEU A 80 -29.40 57.49 -37.55
N SER A 81 -30.68 57.82 -37.37
CA SER A 81 -31.53 58.54 -36.39
C SER A 81 -32.84 58.80 -37.15
N THR A 82 -34.02 58.61 -36.56
CA THR A 82 -35.21 59.48 -36.77
C THR A 82 -36.33 59.14 -35.78
N GLU A 83 -37.16 60.16 -35.56
CA GLU A 83 -37.97 60.47 -34.38
C GLU A 83 -39.38 59.84 -34.38
N ALA A 84 -39.99 59.72 -33.20
CA ALA A 84 -41.30 60.33 -32.89
C ALA A 84 -41.72 60.05 -31.43
N ALA A 85 -42.26 61.09 -30.78
CA ALA A 85 -42.57 61.16 -29.36
C ALA A 85 -43.98 60.62 -29.00
N ALA A 86 -44.11 60.04 -27.81
CA ALA A 86 -45.34 60.08 -27.00
C ALA A 86 -45.04 59.79 -25.51
N THR A 87 -45.84 60.39 -24.64
CA THR A 87 -45.52 60.84 -23.28
C THR A 87 -45.89 59.85 -22.16
N GLN A 88 -45.10 59.93 -21.08
CA GLN A 88 -45.41 59.69 -19.65
C GLN A 88 -45.76 58.28 -19.13
N LYS A 89 -44.87 57.73 -18.29
CA LYS A 89 -45.20 57.21 -16.94
C LYS A 89 -43.94 56.99 -16.08
N LYS A 90 -43.93 57.59 -14.89
CA LYS A 90 -42.90 57.45 -13.83
C LYS A 90 -42.65 55.97 -13.48
N ARG A 91 -41.42 55.48 -13.61
CA ARG A 91 -40.94 54.24 -12.95
C ARG A 91 -39.59 54.46 -12.28
N LYS A 92 -39.51 54.00 -11.03
CA LYS A 92 -38.40 54.11 -10.08
C LYS A 92 -37.08 53.56 -10.64
N ARG A 93 -35.98 54.27 -10.39
CA ARG A 93 -34.59 53.80 -10.63
C ARG A 93 -34.32 52.49 -9.88
N PRO A 94 -33.80 51.43 -10.53
CA PRO A 94 -33.36 50.23 -9.82
C PRO A 94 -32.01 50.49 -9.16
N ASN A 95 -31.94 50.12 -7.89
CA ASN A 95 -30.75 50.24 -7.04
C ASN A 95 -29.63 49.36 -7.60
N ARG A 96 -28.47 49.96 -7.88
CA ARG A 96 -27.29 49.31 -8.47
C ARG A 96 -26.71 48.32 -7.44
N LYS A 97 -27.09 47.05 -7.51
CA LYS A 97 -26.51 45.98 -6.67
C LYS A 97 -25.02 45.87 -6.98
N ARG A 98 -24.17 46.12 -5.98
CA ARG A 98 -22.73 45.79 -6.02
C ARG A 98 -22.59 44.31 -6.41
N PRO A 99 -21.66 43.95 -7.32
CA PRO A 99 -21.45 42.54 -7.65
C PRO A 99 -21.02 41.83 -6.37
N LYS A 100 -21.82 40.85 -5.93
CA LYS A 100 -21.39 39.91 -4.90
C LYS A 100 -20.10 39.28 -5.41
N LYS A 101 -18.98 39.44 -4.69
CA LYS A 101 -17.80 38.58 -4.83
C LYS A 101 -18.35 37.14 -4.81
N LYS A 102 -18.32 36.45 -5.95
CA LYS A 102 -18.44 35.00 -5.96
C LYS A 102 -17.27 34.53 -5.10
N ASN A 103 -17.54 34.01 -3.91
CA ASN A 103 -16.60 33.09 -3.28
C ASN A 103 -16.37 32.02 -4.33
N LYS A 104 -15.17 31.99 -4.92
CA LYS A 104 -14.70 30.81 -5.64
C LYS A 104 -14.60 29.75 -4.55
N GLY A 105 -15.65 28.95 -4.36
CA GLY A 105 -15.55 27.74 -3.57
C GLY A 105 -14.39 26.94 -4.14
N GLY A 106 -13.48 26.47 -3.27
CA GLY A 106 -12.37 25.62 -3.69
C GLY A 106 -12.88 24.46 -4.55
N LEU A 107 -12.04 23.99 -5.47
CA LEU A 107 -12.32 22.79 -6.26
C LEU A 107 -12.68 21.66 -5.29
N LYS A 108 -13.81 20.99 -5.52
CA LYS A 108 -14.27 19.88 -4.69
C LYS A 108 -14.08 18.57 -5.44
N GLN A 109 -13.89 17.49 -4.69
CA GLN A 109 -13.88 16.15 -5.25
C GLN A 109 -15.24 15.78 -5.87
N SER A 110 -15.23 14.93 -6.90
CA SER A 110 -16.42 14.34 -7.52
C SER A 110 -16.88 13.05 -6.83
N SER A 111 -18.05 12.53 -7.17
CA SER A 111 -18.50 11.18 -6.78
C SER A 111 -18.94 10.41 -8.03
N PRO A 112 -18.23 9.33 -8.44
CA PRO A 112 -17.04 8.77 -7.81
C PRO A 112 -15.83 9.74 -7.85
N PRO A 113 -14.81 9.57 -6.97
CA PRO A 113 -13.65 10.45 -6.92
C PRO A 113 -12.82 10.34 -8.20
N ARG A 114 -12.70 11.44 -8.94
CA ARG A 114 -12.04 11.51 -10.25
C ARG A 114 -11.25 12.79 -10.47
N VAL A 115 -11.33 13.77 -9.56
CA VAL A 115 -10.52 14.99 -9.62
C VAL A 115 -9.12 14.66 -9.08
N PRO A 116 -8.05 14.84 -9.88
CA PRO A 116 -6.69 14.60 -9.41
C PRO A 116 -6.35 15.34 -8.14
N LEU A 117 -5.62 14.67 -7.26
CA LEU A 117 -5.26 15.22 -5.96
C LEU A 117 -4.32 16.43 -6.09
N SER A 118 -3.49 16.46 -7.13
CA SER A 118 -2.65 17.63 -7.49
C SER A 118 -3.47 18.89 -7.80
N GLN A 119 -4.72 18.76 -8.26
CA GLN A 119 -5.60 19.91 -8.51
C GLN A 119 -6.28 20.39 -7.22
N LEU A 120 -6.52 19.49 -6.27
CA LEU A 120 -7.07 19.82 -4.95
C LEU A 120 -6.00 20.40 -4.02
N PHE A 121 -4.76 19.95 -4.14
CA PHE A 121 -3.59 20.35 -3.35
C PHE A 121 -2.47 20.86 -4.27
N PRO A 122 -2.63 22.03 -4.91
CA PRO A 122 -1.66 22.55 -5.88
C PRO A 122 -0.31 22.94 -5.28
N SER A 123 -0.21 23.06 -3.95
CA SER A 123 1.06 23.28 -3.25
C SER A 123 1.95 22.04 -3.18
N GLY A 124 1.39 20.84 -3.42
CA GLY A 124 2.09 19.58 -3.15
C GLY A 124 2.11 19.18 -1.68
N GLU A 125 1.46 19.96 -0.81
CA GLU A 125 1.30 19.68 0.62
C GLU A 125 0.00 18.91 0.86
N TYR A 126 0.12 17.69 1.39
CA TYR A 126 -1.01 16.82 1.68
C TYR A 126 -1.33 16.78 3.19
N PRO A 127 -2.58 16.47 3.59
CA PRO A 127 -2.97 16.47 5.00
C PRO A 127 -2.10 15.52 5.85
N VAL A 128 -1.65 16.04 6.99
CA VAL A 128 -0.93 15.28 8.02
C VAL A 128 -1.87 14.20 8.59
N GLY A 129 -1.33 13.02 8.85
CA GLY A 129 -2.03 11.97 9.59
C GLY A 129 -2.27 12.33 11.05
N GLU A 130 -2.82 11.39 11.82
CA GLU A 130 -2.94 11.58 13.27
C GLU A 130 -1.56 11.46 13.93
N VAL A 131 -1.16 12.49 14.68
CA VAL A 131 0.10 12.47 15.43
C VAL A 131 -0.15 12.04 16.86
N GLN A 132 0.46 10.92 17.27
CA GLN A 132 0.37 10.38 18.62
C GLN A 132 1.73 10.45 19.32
N SER A 133 1.78 11.07 20.49
CA SER A 133 2.99 11.07 21.33
C SER A 133 3.16 9.72 22.02
N TYR A 134 4.39 9.23 22.20
CA TYR A 134 4.60 7.99 22.98
C TYR A 134 4.42 8.20 24.48
N ARG A 135 4.57 9.44 24.95
CA ARG A 135 4.38 9.81 26.36
C ARG A 135 2.94 10.27 26.57
N ASP A 136 2.11 9.39 27.13
CA ASP A 136 0.92 9.79 27.88
C ASP A 136 1.39 10.35 29.25
N GLN A 137 2.04 11.53 29.27
CA GLN A 137 2.37 12.20 30.54
C GLN A 137 1.48 13.44 30.73
N PRO A 138 0.76 13.55 31.87
CA PRO A 138 0.26 14.84 32.33
C PRO A 138 1.44 15.83 32.38
N ALA A 139 1.20 17.09 31.99
CA ALA A 139 2.20 18.16 31.96
C ALA A 139 2.88 18.43 33.33
N ASP A 140 2.35 17.80 34.37
CA ASP A 140 2.60 18.00 35.80
C ASP A 140 3.73 17.11 36.35
N LEU A 141 4.18 16.09 35.59
CA LEU A 141 5.24 15.16 36.00
C LEU A 141 6.35 15.14 34.95
N ALA A 142 7.05 16.27 34.83
CA ALA A 142 8.37 16.30 34.20
C ALA A 142 9.32 15.45 35.04
N VAL A 143 9.41 14.15 34.73
CA VAL A 143 10.50 13.32 35.19
C VAL A 143 11.76 13.85 34.52
N GLU A 144 12.70 14.33 35.35
CA GLU A 144 13.99 14.83 34.91
C GLU A 144 14.65 13.83 33.96
N ASP A 145 15.08 14.36 32.82
CA ASP A 145 15.77 13.66 31.76
C ASP A 145 17.08 13.08 32.29
N HIS A 146 17.07 11.81 32.69
CA HIS A 146 18.27 11.05 32.99
C HIS A 146 18.79 10.27 31.79
N CYS A 147 18.30 10.57 30.57
CA CYS A 147 18.99 10.16 29.36
C CYS A 147 20.17 11.13 29.16
N THR A 148 21.30 10.84 29.81
CA THR A 148 22.55 11.57 29.54
C THR A 148 22.96 11.29 28.10
N VAL A 149 22.50 12.15 27.19
CA VAL A 149 22.88 12.17 25.78
C VAL A 149 24.36 12.51 25.70
N ARG A 150 25.22 11.49 25.66
CA ARG A 150 26.60 11.63 25.16
C ARG A 150 26.58 11.36 23.68
N THR A 151 26.09 12.32 22.88
CA THR A 151 26.17 12.21 21.43
C THR A 151 27.64 12.17 21.01
N THR A 152 28.08 11.06 20.44
CA THR A 152 29.46 10.96 19.96
C THR A 152 29.59 11.60 18.58
N SER A 153 30.80 12.00 18.17
CA SER A 153 31.03 12.46 16.79
C SER A 153 30.82 11.36 15.74
N ALA A 154 30.81 10.08 16.15
CA ALA A 154 30.39 8.96 15.30
C ALA A 154 28.86 8.89 15.12
N GLU A 155 28.12 9.18 16.19
CA GLU A 155 26.65 9.27 16.21
C GLU A 155 26.14 10.49 15.42
N LEU A 156 26.79 11.65 15.53
CA LEU A 156 26.50 12.78 14.65
C LEU A 156 26.76 12.45 13.17
N ARG A 157 27.84 11.70 12.86
CA ARG A 157 28.14 11.23 11.50
C ARG A 157 27.21 10.12 11.02
N TYR A 158 26.58 9.38 11.93
CA TYR A 158 25.56 8.37 11.64
C TYR A 158 24.21 9.05 11.39
N ASN A 159 23.80 9.96 12.27
CA ASN A 159 22.59 10.78 12.14
C ASN A 159 22.64 11.70 10.90
N SER A 160 23.83 12.21 10.54
CA SER A 160 24.03 12.97 9.30
C SER A 160 24.03 12.09 8.03
N ARG A 161 24.15 10.77 8.18
CA ARG A 161 23.99 9.83 7.06
C ARG A 161 22.51 9.49 6.91
N GLN A 162 21.78 10.48 6.39
CA GLN A 162 20.52 10.33 5.66
C GLN A 162 19.42 9.56 6.42
N ARG A 163 18.86 10.16 7.47
CA ARG A 163 17.52 9.78 7.96
C ARG A 163 16.52 10.11 6.85
N HIS A 164 16.27 9.18 5.93
CA HIS A 164 15.35 9.39 4.81
C HIS A 164 13.93 9.74 5.29
N TRP A 165 13.57 9.37 6.52
CA TRP A 165 12.32 9.77 7.19
C TRP A 165 12.29 11.24 7.69
N GLU A 166 13.40 11.97 7.55
CA GLU A 166 13.46 13.44 7.70
C GLU A 166 13.33 14.18 6.36
N ASP A 167 13.44 13.47 5.23
CA ASP A 167 13.14 14.05 3.93
C ASP A 167 11.65 14.36 3.84
N GLU A 168 11.34 15.63 3.59
CA GLU A 168 9.98 16.10 3.40
C GLU A 168 9.30 15.36 2.24
N THR A 169 10.05 15.02 1.19
CA THR A 169 9.55 14.26 0.03
C THR A 169 9.05 12.87 0.45
N PHE A 170 9.79 12.18 1.33
CA PHE A 170 9.40 10.88 1.86
C PHE A 170 8.05 10.97 2.59
N VAL A 171 7.92 11.93 3.50
CA VAL A 171 6.68 12.10 4.29
C VAL A 171 5.51 12.51 3.39
N GLN A 172 5.72 13.41 2.42
CA GLN A 172 4.67 13.82 1.48
C GLN A 172 4.23 12.68 0.55
N ASN A 173 5.12 11.76 0.16
CA ASN A 173 4.73 10.56 -0.60
C ASN A 173 3.69 9.72 0.17
N TYR A 174 3.92 9.49 1.47
CA TYR A 174 2.98 8.78 2.33
C TYR A 174 1.69 9.56 2.54
N ARG A 175 1.74 10.86 2.84
CA ARG A 175 0.54 11.69 3.03
C ARG A 175 -0.31 11.77 1.76
N LYS A 176 0.32 11.84 0.58
CA LYS A 176 -0.36 11.77 -0.72
C LYS A 176 -1.07 10.43 -0.90
N ALA A 177 -0.36 9.32 -0.70
CA ALA A 177 -0.94 7.98 -0.81
C ALA A 177 -2.11 7.79 0.18
N ALA A 178 -1.95 8.24 1.43
CA ALA A 178 -2.97 8.16 2.46
C ALA A 178 -4.20 9.01 2.14
N GLU A 179 -4.02 10.20 1.55
CA GLU A 179 -5.14 11.04 1.15
C GLU A 179 -5.93 10.44 -0.03
N VAL A 180 -5.25 9.82 -1.00
CA VAL A 180 -5.91 9.04 -2.05
C VAL A 180 -6.71 7.90 -1.42
N HIS A 181 -6.11 7.15 -0.48
CA HIS A 181 -6.77 6.06 0.23
C HIS A 181 -8.02 6.54 0.98
N ARG A 182 -7.93 7.62 1.76
CA ARG A 182 -9.05 8.24 2.48
C ARG A 182 -10.21 8.63 1.56
N GLN A 183 -9.92 9.32 0.45
CA GLN A 183 -10.98 9.74 -0.47
C GLN A 183 -11.64 8.55 -1.17
N THR A 184 -10.86 7.55 -1.59
CA THR A 184 -11.38 6.34 -2.22
C THR A 184 -12.20 5.51 -1.24
N ARG A 185 -11.69 5.22 -0.04
CA ARG A 185 -12.39 4.37 0.93
C ARG A 185 -13.68 4.99 1.45
N ARG A 186 -13.71 6.31 1.64
CA ARG A 186 -14.94 7.04 2.00
C ARG A 186 -16.03 6.82 0.96
N TRP A 187 -15.68 6.95 -0.32
CA TRP A 187 -16.61 6.67 -1.41
C TRP A 187 -17.08 5.21 -1.39
N VAL A 188 -16.21 4.25 -1.11
CA VAL A 188 -16.61 2.83 -0.96
C VAL A 188 -17.59 2.64 0.19
N GLN A 189 -17.30 3.19 1.38
CA GLN A 189 -18.19 3.10 2.55
C GLN A 189 -19.58 3.68 2.25
N GLU A 190 -19.63 4.80 1.51
CA GLU A 190 -20.88 5.45 1.11
C GLU A 190 -21.64 4.63 0.04
N THR A 191 -20.95 4.03 -0.93
CA THR A 191 -21.58 3.50 -2.15
C THR A 191 -21.63 1.97 -2.27
N ALA A 192 -20.77 1.22 -1.59
CA ALA A 192 -20.82 -0.24 -1.58
C ALA A 192 -22.09 -0.71 -0.87
N LYS A 193 -22.91 -1.52 -1.55
CA LYS A 193 -24.21 -2.00 -1.07
C LYS A 193 -24.53 -3.40 -1.60
N PRO A 194 -25.35 -4.19 -0.89
CA PRO A 194 -25.81 -5.49 -1.37
C PRO A 194 -26.43 -5.41 -2.77
N GLY A 195 -26.16 -6.43 -3.59
CA GLY A 195 -26.57 -6.50 -5.00
C GLY A 195 -25.49 -6.06 -5.99
N GLN A 196 -24.44 -5.36 -5.55
CA GLN A 196 -23.28 -5.06 -6.39
C GLN A 196 -22.35 -6.27 -6.52
N THR A 197 -21.70 -6.41 -7.66
CA THR A 197 -20.65 -7.42 -7.81
C THR A 197 -19.36 -6.95 -7.13
N LEU A 198 -18.59 -7.87 -6.54
CA LEU A 198 -17.26 -7.54 -6.02
C LEU A 198 -16.32 -7.05 -7.12
N GLN A 199 -16.55 -7.48 -8.37
CA GLN A 199 -15.83 -6.97 -9.54
C GLN A 199 -16.03 -5.46 -9.73
N ASP A 200 -17.27 -4.98 -9.67
CA ASP A 200 -17.59 -3.56 -9.83
C ASP A 200 -16.99 -2.72 -8.70
N ILE A 201 -17.03 -3.23 -7.46
CA ILE A 201 -16.42 -2.59 -6.30
C ILE A 201 -14.89 -2.51 -6.49
N ALA A 202 -14.24 -3.61 -6.85
CA ALA A 202 -12.79 -3.66 -7.04
C ALA A 202 -12.32 -2.70 -8.15
N VAL A 203 -12.98 -2.73 -9.31
CA VAL A 203 -12.66 -1.83 -10.42
C VAL A 203 -12.92 -0.37 -10.05
N GLY A 204 -14.02 -0.09 -9.34
CA GLY A 204 -14.34 1.26 -8.87
C GLY A 204 -13.28 1.87 -7.95
N ILE A 205 -12.76 1.07 -7.01
CA ILE A 205 -11.65 1.45 -6.11
C ILE A 205 -10.40 1.78 -6.93
N GLU A 206 -10.00 0.87 -7.82
CA GLU A 206 -8.76 1.01 -8.57
C GLU A 206 -8.80 2.17 -9.57
N ASP A 207 -9.94 2.39 -10.21
CA ASP A 207 -10.14 3.55 -11.08
C ASP A 207 -10.17 4.86 -10.30
N SER A 208 -10.66 4.84 -9.05
CA SER A 208 -10.53 5.98 -8.15
C SER A 208 -9.07 6.28 -7.86
N VAL A 209 -8.28 5.28 -7.47
CA VAL A 209 -6.84 5.47 -7.16
C VAL A 209 -6.10 6.03 -8.37
N ARG A 210 -6.27 5.42 -9.55
CA ARG A 210 -5.64 5.88 -10.80
C ARG A 210 -6.03 7.32 -11.15
N ALA A 211 -7.31 7.67 -11.01
CA ALA A 211 -7.79 9.02 -11.33
C ALA A 211 -7.30 10.08 -10.32
N LEU A 212 -7.32 9.78 -9.03
CA LEU A 212 -6.83 10.69 -7.98
C LEU A 212 -5.31 10.93 -8.10
N LEU A 213 -4.58 9.93 -8.57
CA LEU A 213 -3.14 10.05 -8.84
C LEU A 213 -2.81 10.72 -10.18
N ASP A 214 -3.79 10.91 -11.06
CA ASP A 214 -3.59 11.30 -12.46
C ASP A 214 -2.58 10.40 -13.19
N ASN A 215 -2.64 9.09 -12.88
CA ASN A 215 -1.74 8.10 -13.45
C ASN A 215 -2.51 6.84 -13.83
N ALA A 216 -2.63 6.61 -15.14
CA ALA A 216 -3.31 5.43 -15.67
C ALA A 216 -2.48 4.14 -15.50
N GLY A 217 -1.16 4.22 -15.28
CA GLY A 217 -0.29 3.06 -15.07
C GLY A 217 -0.29 2.08 -16.25
N LEU A 218 -0.27 2.59 -17.49
CA LEU A 218 -0.34 1.78 -18.71
C LEU A 218 1.00 1.72 -19.47
N GLY A 219 1.85 2.74 -19.33
CA GLY A 219 3.18 2.76 -19.94
C GLY A 219 4.23 2.02 -19.08
N PRO A 220 5.30 1.49 -19.69
CA PRO A 220 6.42 0.92 -18.96
C PRO A 220 6.97 1.90 -17.91
N GLY A 221 7.06 1.45 -16.66
CA GLY A 221 7.52 2.24 -15.52
C GLY A 221 6.48 3.16 -14.89
N ASP A 222 5.31 3.39 -15.51
CA ASP A 222 4.30 4.29 -14.97
C ASP A 222 3.69 3.76 -13.67
N GLY A 223 3.44 2.44 -13.62
CA GLY A 223 2.97 1.77 -12.41
C GLY A 223 3.94 1.89 -11.24
N LEU A 224 5.25 2.03 -11.50
CA LEU A 224 6.27 2.15 -10.45
C LEU A 224 6.34 3.57 -9.85
N LYS A 225 5.87 4.59 -10.57
CA LYS A 225 5.84 5.99 -10.08
C LYS A 225 4.73 6.21 -9.06
N SER A 226 3.53 5.68 -9.34
CA SER A 226 2.41 5.74 -8.41
C SER A 226 1.27 4.83 -8.86
N GLY A 227 0.53 4.24 -7.93
CA GLY A 227 -0.58 3.38 -8.29
C GLY A 227 -1.12 2.59 -7.10
N MET A 228 -1.71 1.44 -7.41
CA MET A 228 -2.14 0.45 -6.43
C MET A 228 -0.92 -0.16 -5.73
N GLY A 229 -0.86 -0.11 -4.41
CA GLY A 229 0.22 -0.71 -3.62
C GLY A 229 0.18 -2.24 -3.58
N PHE A 230 -0.98 -2.82 -3.86
CA PHE A 230 -1.27 -4.25 -4.03
C PHE A 230 -2.73 -4.38 -4.54
N PRO A 231 -3.22 -5.58 -4.91
CA PRO A 231 -4.57 -5.76 -5.43
C PRO A 231 -5.66 -5.38 -4.41
N THR A 232 -6.84 -4.97 -4.89
CA THR A 232 -7.99 -4.74 -3.99
C THR A 232 -8.52 -6.06 -3.43
N GLY A 233 -8.25 -6.32 -2.15
CA GLY A 233 -8.82 -7.39 -1.34
C GLY A 233 -10.28 -7.10 -0.96
N LEU A 234 -11.18 -8.05 -1.25
CA LEU A 234 -12.62 -7.98 -0.99
C LEU A 234 -13.11 -9.29 -0.36
N CYS A 235 -12.69 -9.57 0.87
CA CYS A 235 -12.97 -10.83 1.54
C CYS A 235 -14.36 -10.85 2.17
N LEU A 236 -15.13 -11.93 1.97
CA LEU A 236 -16.45 -12.11 2.56
C LEU A 236 -16.46 -13.16 3.68
N ASN A 237 -17.00 -12.80 4.83
CA ASN A 237 -17.33 -13.72 5.93
C ASN A 237 -16.11 -14.49 6.50
N HIS A 238 -15.98 -15.79 6.18
CA HIS A 238 -14.89 -16.66 6.62
C HIS A 238 -13.62 -16.47 5.78
N GLN A 239 -13.71 -15.72 4.68
CA GLN A 239 -12.54 -15.28 3.94
C GLN A 239 -11.89 -14.16 4.74
N VAL A 240 -10.63 -14.35 5.11
CA VAL A 240 -9.92 -13.46 6.04
C VAL A 240 -9.10 -12.43 5.27
N ALA A 241 -8.30 -12.88 4.30
CA ALA A 241 -7.44 -12.03 3.49
C ALA A 241 -7.27 -12.60 2.07
N HIS A 242 -6.71 -11.79 1.17
CA HIS A 242 -6.26 -12.23 -0.15
C HIS A 242 -7.37 -12.79 -1.07
N TYR A 243 -8.58 -12.22 -1.05
CA TYR A 243 -9.55 -12.50 -2.11
C TYR A 243 -9.72 -11.27 -3.01
N THR A 244 -9.58 -11.45 -4.32
CA THR A 244 -10.01 -10.47 -5.33
C THR A 244 -10.77 -11.22 -6.43
N PRO A 245 -11.80 -10.63 -7.03
CA PRO A 245 -12.43 -11.22 -8.21
C PRO A 245 -11.42 -11.33 -9.36
N ASN A 246 -11.39 -12.48 -10.03
CA ASN A 246 -10.56 -12.70 -11.22
C ASN A 246 -11.38 -12.73 -12.51
N PRO A 247 -10.77 -12.38 -13.65
CA PRO A 247 -11.41 -12.49 -14.96
C PRO A 247 -11.93 -13.90 -15.26
N GLY A 248 -13.10 -13.98 -15.88
CA GLY A 248 -13.75 -15.24 -16.26
C GLY A 248 -14.35 -16.05 -15.10
N GLN A 249 -14.19 -15.62 -13.85
CA GLN A 249 -14.89 -16.23 -12.72
C GLN A 249 -16.38 -15.83 -12.72
N LYS A 250 -17.21 -16.68 -12.10
CA LYS A 250 -18.61 -16.34 -11.87
C LYS A 250 -18.68 -15.08 -10.99
N PRO A 251 -19.54 -14.10 -11.32
CA PRO A 251 -19.70 -12.91 -10.50
C PRO A 251 -20.08 -13.28 -9.06
N VAL A 252 -19.31 -12.76 -8.10
CA VAL A 252 -19.68 -12.79 -6.68
C VAL A 252 -20.41 -11.51 -6.37
N VAL A 253 -21.63 -11.64 -5.86
CA VAL A 253 -22.52 -10.53 -5.54
C VAL A 253 -22.55 -10.35 -4.04
N LEU A 254 -22.29 -9.13 -3.57
CA LEU A 254 -22.35 -8.76 -2.15
C LEU A 254 -23.78 -8.92 -1.63
N GLN A 255 -23.96 -9.59 -0.49
CA GLN A 255 -25.26 -9.85 0.12
C GLN A 255 -25.47 -9.02 1.39
N GLN A 256 -26.74 -8.88 1.81
CA GLN A 256 -27.12 -8.16 3.03
C GLN A 256 -26.47 -8.74 4.29
N GLN A 257 -26.24 -10.05 4.28
CA GLN A 257 -25.77 -10.82 5.43
C GLN A 257 -24.24 -11.00 5.45
N ASP A 258 -23.53 -10.42 4.47
CA ASP A 258 -22.09 -10.54 4.37
C ASP A 258 -21.37 -9.54 5.27
N VAL A 259 -20.27 -10.00 5.86
CA VAL A 259 -19.22 -9.15 6.43
C VAL A 259 -18.15 -8.99 5.36
N LEU A 260 -17.97 -7.76 4.86
CA LEU A 260 -17.05 -7.43 3.79
C LEU A 260 -15.83 -6.70 4.34
N THR A 261 -14.67 -7.31 4.18
CA THR A 261 -13.38 -6.66 4.38
C THR A 261 -12.92 -6.03 3.06
N VAL A 262 -12.56 -4.75 3.11
CA VAL A 262 -11.97 -4.01 1.98
C VAL A 262 -10.55 -3.64 2.35
N ASP A 263 -9.59 -4.23 1.67
CA ASP A 263 -8.14 -4.02 1.86
C ASP A 263 -7.52 -3.59 0.53
N PHE A 264 -6.93 -2.40 0.47
CA PHE A 264 -6.26 -1.93 -0.73
C PHE A 264 -5.12 -0.97 -0.39
N GLY A 265 -4.05 -1.06 -1.16
CA GLY A 265 -2.88 -0.20 -1.00
C GLY A 265 -2.83 0.93 -2.01
N VAL A 266 -2.20 2.03 -1.63
CA VAL A 266 -1.81 3.11 -2.56
C VAL A 266 -0.33 3.39 -2.36
N HIS A 267 0.42 3.58 -3.45
CA HIS A 267 1.84 3.94 -3.33
C HIS A 267 2.22 5.14 -4.19
N ILE A 268 3.24 5.87 -3.73
CA ILE A 268 3.98 6.88 -4.50
C ILE A 268 5.45 6.51 -4.43
N ASN A 269 6.11 6.30 -5.57
CA ASN A 269 7.52 5.90 -5.66
C ASN A 269 7.88 4.71 -4.75
N GLY A 270 7.00 3.72 -4.70
CA GLY A 270 7.14 2.53 -3.84
C GLY A 270 6.86 2.74 -2.36
N TRP A 271 6.57 3.95 -1.89
CA TRP A 271 6.15 4.19 -0.51
C TRP A 271 4.66 3.84 -0.36
N ILE A 272 4.37 2.68 0.20
CA ILE A 272 3.03 2.07 0.22
C ILE A 272 2.30 2.46 1.51
N VAL A 273 1.08 2.97 1.38
CA VAL A 273 0.08 3.01 2.44
C VAL A 273 -0.77 1.75 2.31
N ASP A 274 -0.67 0.89 3.32
CA ASP A 274 -1.49 -0.28 3.57
C ASP A 274 -2.56 0.04 4.63
N SER A 275 -3.83 -0.13 4.29
CA SER A 275 -4.94 0.22 5.18
C SER A 275 -6.22 -0.43 4.72
N ALA A 276 -6.97 -0.95 5.68
CA ALA A 276 -8.12 -1.80 5.45
C ALA A 276 -9.21 -1.50 6.47
N PHE A 277 -10.46 -1.76 6.08
CA PHE A 277 -11.61 -1.64 6.94
C PHE A 277 -12.63 -2.73 6.65
N THR A 278 -13.43 -3.06 7.65
CA THR A 278 -14.57 -3.96 7.49
C THR A 278 -15.87 -3.20 7.51
N MET A 279 -16.79 -3.59 6.64
CA MET A 279 -18.16 -3.12 6.62
C MET A 279 -19.14 -4.29 6.66
N ALA A 280 -20.25 -4.07 7.35
CA ALA A 280 -21.37 -5.00 7.38
C ALA A 280 -22.67 -4.19 7.23
N PHE A 281 -23.71 -4.83 6.70
CA PHE A 281 -25.02 -4.19 6.52
C PHE A 281 -26.06 -4.67 7.54
N ASP A 282 -25.76 -5.79 8.22
CA ASP A 282 -26.53 -6.29 9.35
C ASP A 282 -25.85 -5.86 10.66
N PRO A 283 -26.53 -5.08 11.52
CA PRO A 283 -25.99 -4.64 12.80
C PRO A 283 -25.59 -5.78 13.75
N THR A 284 -26.01 -7.02 13.50
CA THR A 284 -25.56 -8.19 14.30
C THR A 284 -24.03 -8.35 14.33
N TYR A 285 -23.31 -7.75 13.38
CA TYR A 285 -21.85 -7.82 13.30
C TYR A 285 -21.14 -6.61 13.91
N ASP A 286 -21.86 -5.57 14.38
CA ASP A 286 -21.26 -4.31 14.85
C ASP A 286 -20.26 -4.55 15.98
N ASN A 287 -20.57 -5.44 16.92
CA ASN A 287 -19.67 -5.77 18.03
C ASN A 287 -18.41 -6.54 17.57
N LEU A 288 -18.50 -7.34 16.49
CA LEU A 288 -17.33 -7.98 15.90
C LEU A 288 -16.40 -6.93 15.28
N LEU A 289 -16.97 -5.99 14.52
CA LEU A 289 -16.20 -4.89 13.92
C LEU A 289 -15.59 -4.00 15.01
N ALA A 290 -16.33 -3.70 16.07
CA ALA A 290 -15.85 -2.91 17.20
C ALA A 290 -14.67 -3.59 17.91
N ALA A 291 -14.75 -4.90 18.17
CA ALA A 291 -13.68 -5.67 18.80
C ALA A 291 -12.37 -5.60 17.99
N VAL A 292 -12.46 -5.81 16.67
CA VAL A 292 -11.28 -5.78 15.80
C VAL A 292 -10.73 -4.36 15.64
N LYS A 293 -11.61 -3.36 15.52
CA LYS A 293 -11.19 -1.95 15.46
C LYS A 293 -10.46 -1.54 16.75
N ASP A 294 -10.97 -1.94 17.91
CA ASP A 294 -10.35 -1.65 19.20
C ASP A 294 -9.00 -2.35 19.36
N ALA A 295 -8.91 -3.63 18.95
CA ALA A 295 -7.63 -4.36 18.94
C ALA A 295 -6.59 -3.72 18.01
N THR A 296 -6.97 -3.32 16.80
CA THR A 296 -6.08 -2.58 15.88
C THR A 296 -5.63 -1.25 16.50
N ASN A 297 -6.55 -0.48 17.08
CA ASN A 297 -6.22 0.79 17.73
C ASN A 297 -5.33 0.60 18.96
N THR A 298 -5.53 -0.48 19.71
CA THR A 298 -4.66 -0.86 20.83
C THR A 298 -3.25 -1.19 20.34
N GLY A 299 -3.13 -1.94 19.24
CA GLY A 299 -1.85 -2.19 18.58
C GLY A 299 -1.16 -0.90 18.14
N VAL A 300 -1.88 -0.03 17.41
CA VAL A 300 -1.38 1.28 16.98
C VAL A 300 -0.94 2.12 18.17
N LYS A 301 -1.74 2.18 19.26
CA LYS A 301 -1.41 2.93 20.47
C LYS A 301 -0.14 2.39 21.15
N THR A 302 -0.01 1.07 21.22
CA THR A 302 1.12 0.39 21.91
C THR A 302 2.43 0.50 21.12
N ALA A 303 2.37 0.53 19.78
CA ALA A 303 3.55 0.60 18.94
C ALA A 303 4.40 1.87 19.18
N GLY A 304 5.72 1.74 19.13
CA GLY A 304 6.60 2.88 19.35
C GLY A 304 8.06 2.51 19.23
N VAL A 305 8.93 3.51 19.08
CA VAL A 305 10.38 3.27 19.12
C VAL A 305 10.74 2.56 20.42
N ASP A 306 11.63 1.57 20.33
CA ASP A 306 12.07 0.68 21.41
C ASP A 306 11.01 -0.28 21.99
N VAL A 307 9.75 -0.21 21.56
CA VAL A 307 8.72 -1.16 21.96
C VAL A 307 9.01 -2.52 21.33
N ARG A 308 8.89 -3.59 22.12
CA ARG A 308 9.08 -4.95 21.63
C ARG A 308 7.84 -5.42 20.88
N ILE A 309 8.05 -6.17 19.81
CA ILE A 309 6.97 -6.80 19.04
C ILE A 309 6.05 -7.62 19.95
N SER A 310 6.60 -8.42 20.87
CA SER A 310 5.81 -9.22 21.82
C SER A 310 4.87 -8.39 22.72
N ASP A 311 5.23 -7.15 23.07
CA ASP A 311 4.40 -6.28 23.89
C ASP A 311 3.19 -5.76 23.10
N VAL A 312 3.40 -5.36 21.83
CA VAL A 312 2.31 -4.99 20.90
C VAL A 312 1.38 -6.18 20.66
N SER A 313 1.94 -7.35 20.39
CA SER A 313 1.18 -8.59 20.19
C SER A 313 0.33 -8.98 21.39
N ALA A 314 0.86 -8.84 22.61
CA ALA A 314 0.13 -9.14 23.84
C ALA A 314 -1.04 -8.17 24.05
N ALA A 315 -0.82 -6.87 23.82
CA ALA A 315 -1.86 -5.86 23.95
C ALA A 315 -2.99 -6.05 22.93
N ILE A 316 -2.66 -6.39 21.68
CA ILE A 316 -3.65 -6.75 20.65
C ILE A 316 -4.48 -7.95 21.08
N GLN A 317 -3.83 -9.02 21.57
CA GLN A 317 -4.55 -10.21 22.00
C GLN A 317 -5.50 -9.92 23.16
N GLU A 318 -5.02 -9.22 24.18
CA GLU A 318 -5.80 -8.86 25.36
C GLU A 318 -7.03 -8.03 24.99
N ALA A 319 -6.86 -7.01 24.15
CA ALA A 319 -7.97 -6.21 23.65
C ALA A 319 -8.98 -7.07 22.87
N MET A 320 -8.51 -7.86 21.90
CA MET A 320 -9.38 -8.67 21.05
C MET A 320 -10.17 -9.72 21.84
N GLU A 321 -9.50 -10.49 22.69
CA GLU A 321 -10.10 -11.60 23.45
C GLU A 321 -10.96 -11.12 24.64
N SER A 322 -10.98 -9.81 24.93
CA SER A 322 -11.90 -9.21 25.90
C SER A 322 -13.35 -9.11 25.40
N TYR A 323 -13.59 -9.30 24.10
CA TYR A 323 -14.90 -9.20 23.48
C TYR A 323 -15.56 -10.57 23.25
N GLU A 324 -16.87 -10.61 23.48
CA GLU A 324 -17.76 -11.65 22.99
C GLU A 324 -18.87 -11.05 22.11
N VAL A 325 -19.34 -11.82 21.14
CA VAL A 325 -20.36 -11.38 20.18
C VAL A 325 -21.47 -12.42 20.09
N GLU A 326 -22.72 -11.96 19.99
CA GLU A 326 -23.86 -12.82 19.68
C GLU A 326 -24.24 -12.64 18.22
N ILE A 327 -24.13 -13.71 17.43
CA ILE A 327 -24.50 -13.72 16.01
C ILE A 327 -25.51 -14.85 15.82
N ARG A 328 -26.71 -14.50 15.39
CA ARG A 328 -27.81 -15.45 15.11
C ARG A 328 -28.12 -16.38 16.29
N GLY A 329 -28.17 -15.82 17.51
CA GLY A 329 -28.53 -16.55 18.72
C GLY A 329 -27.43 -17.46 19.27
N LYS A 330 -26.19 -17.30 18.80
CA LYS A 330 -25.01 -18.00 19.32
C LYS A 330 -23.93 -17.01 19.72
N THR A 331 -23.42 -17.18 20.94
CA THR A 331 -22.31 -16.40 21.48
C THR A 331 -20.97 -16.98 21.05
N TYR A 332 -20.05 -16.11 20.66
CA TYR A 332 -18.68 -16.45 20.26
C TYR A 332 -17.70 -15.52 20.98
N PRO A 333 -16.61 -16.04 21.57
CA PRO A 333 -15.45 -15.21 21.85
C PRO A 333 -14.83 -14.74 20.53
N VAL A 334 -14.39 -13.49 20.46
CA VAL A 334 -13.63 -13.00 19.30
C VAL A 334 -12.19 -13.48 19.42
N LYS A 335 -11.70 -14.20 18.40
CA LYS A 335 -10.36 -14.78 18.41
C LYS A 335 -9.45 -14.07 17.41
N PRO A 336 -8.24 -13.68 17.78
CA PRO A 336 -7.25 -13.23 16.81
C PRO A 336 -6.89 -14.38 15.85
N ILE A 337 -6.68 -14.06 14.56
CA ILE A 337 -6.12 -15.01 13.60
C ILE A 337 -4.63 -15.20 13.88
N ARG A 338 -4.27 -16.28 14.59
CA ARG A 338 -2.94 -16.43 15.21
C ARG A 338 -1.78 -16.72 14.25
N ASN A 339 -2.06 -17.05 12.98
CA ASN A 339 -1.04 -17.28 11.95
C ASN A 339 -1.03 -16.17 10.87
N LEU A 340 -1.62 -15.02 11.20
CA LEU A 340 -1.40 -13.76 10.49
C LEU A 340 -0.72 -12.75 11.43
N SER A 341 -0.13 -11.73 10.85
CA SER A 341 0.60 -10.68 11.54
C SER A 341 0.53 -9.36 10.80
N GLY A 342 0.63 -8.25 11.52
CA GLY A 342 1.03 -6.97 10.94
C GLY A 342 2.49 -7.01 10.54
N HIS A 343 2.99 -5.97 9.89
CA HIS A 343 4.34 -6.00 9.33
C HIS A 343 4.95 -4.61 9.16
N ASN A 344 6.27 -4.52 9.11
CA ASN A 344 6.90 -3.31 8.58
C ASN A 344 6.74 -3.25 7.05
N ILE A 345 6.82 -2.05 6.49
CA ILE A 345 6.76 -1.79 5.05
C ILE A 345 8.10 -1.18 4.62
N ALA A 346 8.65 -1.68 3.52
CA ALA A 346 9.81 -1.10 2.87
C ALA A 346 9.45 -0.54 1.48
N GLN A 347 10.35 0.25 0.89
CA GLN A 347 10.10 0.82 -0.43
C GLN A 347 9.89 -0.29 -1.48
N TYR A 348 8.77 -0.25 -2.20
CA TYR A 348 8.34 -1.26 -3.18
C TYR A 348 8.11 -2.67 -2.61
N HIS A 349 8.12 -2.82 -1.29
CA HIS A 349 8.09 -4.13 -0.67
C HIS A 349 7.15 -4.11 0.55
N ILE A 350 5.99 -4.74 0.38
CA ILE A 350 4.89 -4.66 1.35
C ILE A 350 5.27 -5.28 2.71
N HIS A 351 6.06 -6.36 2.73
CA HIS A 351 6.49 -7.04 3.96
C HIS A 351 7.98 -6.87 4.25
N GLY A 352 8.38 -5.80 4.94
CA GLY A 352 9.79 -5.44 5.17
C GLY A 352 10.61 -6.36 6.09
N GLY A 353 10.09 -7.55 6.45
CA GLY A 353 10.79 -8.58 7.22
C GLY A 353 10.49 -8.65 8.72
N LYS A 354 9.96 -7.59 9.35
CA LYS A 354 9.45 -7.63 10.73
C LYS A 354 7.95 -7.95 10.71
N SER A 355 7.53 -8.87 11.55
CA SER A 355 6.13 -9.29 11.68
C SER A 355 5.63 -9.05 13.10
N ILE A 356 4.38 -8.62 13.25
CA ILE A 356 3.70 -8.39 14.52
C ILE A 356 2.57 -9.41 14.66
N PRO A 357 2.79 -10.58 15.29
CA PRO A 357 1.73 -11.54 15.55
C PRO A 357 0.60 -10.90 16.38
N PHE A 358 -0.62 -11.39 16.24
CA PHE A 358 -1.78 -10.90 17.03
C PHE A 358 -1.97 -11.63 18.36
N VAL A 359 -1.01 -12.50 18.71
CA VAL A 359 -1.02 -13.30 19.92
C VAL A 359 0.29 -13.11 20.67
N LYS A 360 0.21 -13.10 22.01
CA LYS A 360 1.35 -13.01 22.89
C LYS A 360 2.40 -14.05 22.52
N ASN A 361 3.64 -13.58 22.35
CA ASN A 361 4.78 -14.39 21.95
C ASN A 361 6.02 -13.97 22.75
N ARG A 362 7.20 -14.47 22.36
CA ARG A 362 8.47 -14.18 23.04
C ARG A 362 9.43 -13.33 22.20
N ASP A 363 8.98 -12.80 21.06
CA ASP A 363 9.83 -11.98 20.18
C ASP A 363 10.30 -10.71 20.90
N GLN A 364 11.61 -10.60 21.10
CA GLN A 364 12.24 -9.45 21.74
C GLN A 364 12.72 -8.40 20.73
N THR A 365 12.48 -8.60 19.43
CA THR A 365 12.75 -7.62 18.38
C THR A 365 12.02 -6.32 18.71
N LYS A 366 12.75 -5.21 18.57
CA LYS A 366 12.22 -3.88 18.83
C LYS A 366 11.84 -3.18 17.54
N MET A 367 10.86 -2.31 17.65
CA MET A 367 10.55 -1.31 16.64
C MET A 367 11.57 -0.17 16.70
N GLU A 368 12.03 0.27 15.53
CA GLU A 368 13.12 1.24 15.38
C GLU A 368 12.61 2.56 14.80
N GLU A 369 13.31 3.66 15.11
CA GLU A 369 13.01 4.96 14.51
C GLU A 369 13.17 4.90 12.99
N GLY A 370 12.26 5.55 12.27
CA GLY A 370 12.25 5.61 10.81
C GLY A 370 11.52 4.45 10.15
N GLU A 371 11.17 3.40 10.90
CA GLU A 371 10.37 2.30 10.36
C GLU A 371 8.93 2.73 10.12
N VAL A 372 8.37 2.21 9.03
CA VAL A 372 6.95 2.30 8.71
C VAL A 372 6.33 0.95 8.93
N PHE A 373 5.21 0.91 9.64
CA PHE A 373 4.47 -0.32 9.92
C PHE A 373 3.04 -0.23 9.43
N ALA A 374 2.54 -1.35 8.94
CA ALA A 374 1.12 -1.65 8.90
C ALA A 374 0.76 -2.45 10.16
N ILE A 375 -0.04 -1.84 11.04
CA ILE A 375 -0.74 -2.59 12.08
C ILE A 375 -2.14 -2.88 11.58
N GLU A 376 -2.31 -4.15 11.20
CA GLU A 376 -3.58 -4.81 10.98
C GLU A 376 -3.90 -5.73 12.17
N THR A 377 -5.18 -6.01 12.38
CA THR A 377 -5.60 -7.15 13.19
C THR A 377 -6.78 -7.82 12.54
N PHE A 378 -6.91 -9.14 12.74
CA PHE A 378 -8.02 -9.92 12.24
C PHE A 378 -8.67 -10.68 13.39
N GLY A 379 -9.95 -10.41 13.63
CA GLY A 379 -10.76 -11.16 14.60
C GLY A 379 -11.69 -12.12 13.88
N SER A 380 -11.90 -13.30 14.45
CA SER A 380 -12.75 -14.35 13.89
C SER A 380 -13.60 -15.04 14.94
N THR A 381 -14.81 -15.42 14.55
CA THR A 381 -15.70 -16.32 15.31
C THR A 381 -15.41 -17.81 15.09
N GLY A 382 -14.47 -18.11 14.19
CA GLY A 382 -14.09 -19.45 13.78
C GLY A 382 -13.00 -20.08 14.64
N ARG A 383 -12.03 -20.68 13.96
CA ARG A 383 -10.87 -21.34 14.58
C ARG A 383 -9.84 -20.33 15.07
N GLY A 384 -9.79 -19.13 14.48
CA GLY A 384 -8.70 -18.18 14.75
C GLY A 384 -7.41 -18.60 14.03
N TYR A 385 -7.52 -19.28 12.89
CA TYR A 385 -6.38 -19.82 12.14
C TYR A 385 -6.74 -19.98 10.66
N ILE A 386 -5.92 -19.41 9.77
CA ILE A 386 -6.17 -19.47 8.33
C ILE A 386 -5.53 -20.68 7.64
N VAL A 387 -6.17 -21.11 6.56
CA VAL A 387 -5.64 -22.05 5.58
C VAL A 387 -5.79 -21.45 4.18
N ASP A 388 -4.97 -21.92 3.24
CA ASP A 388 -5.16 -21.57 1.83
C ASP A 388 -6.44 -22.19 1.29
N ASP A 389 -7.14 -21.42 0.46
CA ASP A 389 -8.24 -21.92 -0.36
C ASP A 389 -7.87 -21.92 -1.85
N VAL A 390 -8.70 -22.59 -2.64
CA VAL A 390 -8.53 -22.67 -4.08
C VAL A 390 -8.73 -21.31 -4.71
N GLY A 391 -7.73 -20.85 -5.44
CA GLY A 391 -7.81 -19.61 -6.20
C GLY A 391 -6.49 -18.87 -6.17
N VAL A 392 -6.47 -17.71 -6.84
CA VAL A 392 -5.31 -16.82 -6.84
C VAL A 392 -5.78 -15.43 -6.50
N TYR A 393 -5.14 -14.84 -5.49
CA TYR A 393 -5.28 -13.43 -5.17
C TYR A 393 -4.45 -12.57 -6.11
N GLY A 394 -3.18 -12.90 -6.20
CA GLY A 394 -2.21 -12.10 -6.90
C GLY A 394 -0.87 -12.81 -7.02
N TYR A 395 0.06 -12.08 -7.60
CA TYR A 395 1.40 -12.53 -7.92
C TYR A 395 2.39 -11.45 -7.51
N GLY A 396 3.55 -11.84 -7.01
CA GLY A 396 4.66 -10.94 -6.68
C GLY A 396 5.93 -11.40 -7.37
N LEU A 397 6.72 -10.47 -7.92
CA LEU A 397 8.05 -10.83 -8.38
C LEU A 397 8.95 -11.01 -7.15
N ASN A 398 9.67 -12.14 -7.09
CA ASN A 398 10.62 -12.34 -6.00
C ASN A 398 11.73 -11.30 -6.04
N ASN A 399 12.17 -10.82 -4.87
CA ASN A 399 13.21 -9.80 -4.76
C ASN A 399 14.51 -10.19 -5.49
N ASP A 400 14.86 -11.48 -5.46
CA ASP A 400 16.07 -12.04 -6.07
C ASP A 400 15.84 -12.53 -7.52
N ALA A 401 14.71 -12.17 -8.14
CA ALA A 401 14.39 -12.60 -9.50
C ALA A 401 15.44 -12.10 -10.51
N PRO A 402 16.02 -12.98 -11.34
CA PRO A 402 17.07 -12.61 -12.28
C PRO A 402 16.53 -11.70 -13.38
N LEU A 403 17.33 -10.74 -13.84
CA LEU A 403 16.99 -9.88 -14.99
C LEU A 403 16.66 -10.72 -16.24
N ASN A 404 17.45 -11.75 -16.47
CA ASN A 404 17.28 -12.69 -17.58
C ASN A 404 16.83 -14.04 -17.02
N VAL A 405 15.58 -14.41 -17.26
CA VAL A 405 15.01 -15.65 -16.73
C VAL A 405 15.50 -16.87 -17.53
N PRO A 406 16.03 -17.91 -16.85
CA PRO A 406 16.59 -19.11 -17.49
C PRO A 406 15.50 -20.12 -17.91
N VAL A 407 14.42 -19.63 -18.52
CA VAL A 407 13.28 -20.45 -18.98
C VAL A 407 13.28 -20.54 -20.51
N SER A 408 12.89 -21.67 -21.09
CA SER A 408 12.80 -21.83 -22.55
C SER A 408 11.57 -21.17 -23.15
N LEU A 409 10.47 -21.09 -22.39
CA LEU A 409 9.17 -20.61 -22.86
C LEU A 409 9.20 -19.11 -23.19
N SER A 410 9.02 -18.76 -24.46
CA SER A 410 9.10 -17.36 -24.92
C SER A 410 8.01 -16.47 -24.32
N SER A 411 6.80 -17.00 -24.06
CA SER A 411 5.73 -16.26 -23.39
C SER A 411 6.06 -15.93 -21.94
N ALA A 412 6.78 -16.81 -21.23
CA ALA A 412 7.26 -16.54 -19.87
C ALA A 412 8.29 -15.40 -19.85
N LYS A 413 9.23 -15.37 -20.81
CA LYS A 413 10.21 -14.27 -20.94
C LYS A 413 9.54 -12.91 -21.18
N ARG A 414 8.57 -12.86 -22.11
CA ARG A 414 7.80 -11.64 -22.39
C ARG A 414 7.01 -11.19 -21.17
N LEU A 415 6.31 -12.11 -20.51
CA LEU A 415 5.54 -11.82 -19.30
C LEU A 415 6.44 -11.31 -18.17
N HIS A 416 7.60 -11.93 -17.94
CA HIS A 416 8.57 -11.47 -16.95
C HIS A 416 9.02 -10.02 -17.20
N LYS A 417 9.32 -9.67 -18.45
CA LYS A 417 9.65 -8.28 -18.83
C LYS A 417 8.49 -7.34 -18.47
N THR A 418 7.25 -7.68 -18.86
CA THR A 418 6.06 -6.88 -18.54
C THR A 418 5.88 -6.72 -17.03
N ILE A 419 6.05 -7.78 -16.24
CA ILE A 419 5.94 -7.73 -14.77
C ILE A 419 6.98 -6.76 -14.19
N ARG A 420 8.24 -6.87 -14.60
CA ARG A 420 9.32 -5.98 -14.14
C ARG A 420 9.05 -4.52 -14.46
N GLU A 421 8.61 -4.23 -15.68
CA GLU A 421 8.39 -2.86 -16.14
C GLU A 421 7.17 -2.20 -15.50
N ASN A 422 6.14 -2.97 -15.11
CA ASN A 422 4.87 -2.40 -14.65
C ASN A 422 4.65 -2.53 -13.14
N PHE A 423 5.19 -3.56 -12.51
CA PHE A 423 4.93 -3.87 -11.09
C PHE A 423 6.22 -3.95 -10.27
N GLY A 424 7.34 -4.36 -10.87
CA GLY A 424 8.54 -4.64 -10.08
C GLY A 424 8.23 -5.72 -9.04
N THR A 425 8.49 -5.42 -7.77
CA THR A 425 8.17 -6.30 -6.62
C THR A 425 6.78 -6.02 -6.00
N ILE A 426 6.02 -5.05 -6.52
CA ILE A 426 4.66 -4.78 -6.07
C ILE A 426 3.74 -5.94 -6.49
N VAL A 427 2.91 -6.41 -5.56
CA VAL A 427 1.95 -7.49 -5.82
C VAL A 427 0.87 -7.00 -6.80
N PHE A 428 0.53 -7.83 -7.79
CA PHE A 428 -0.47 -7.52 -8.82
C PHE A 428 -1.43 -8.70 -9.03
N CYS A 429 -2.60 -8.46 -9.62
CA CYS A 429 -3.59 -9.51 -9.90
C CYS A 429 -3.84 -9.69 -11.40
N ARG A 430 -4.61 -10.73 -11.76
CA ARG A 430 -4.94 -11.07 -13.15
C ARG A 430 -5.64 -9.92 -13.89
N ARG A 431 -6.50 -9.16 -13.20
CA ARG A 431 -7.19 -7.99 -13.77
C ARG A 431 -6.21 -6.92 -14.24
N TYR A 432 -5.05 -6.78 -13.58
CA TYR A 432 -4.06 -5.75 -13.94
C TYR A 432 -3.33 -6.14 -15.21
N LEU A 433 -3.01 -7.43 -15.38
CA LEU A 433 -2.43 -7.95 -16.62
C LEU A 433 -3.39 -7.77 -17.81
N GLU A 434 -4.67 -8.09 -17.65
CA GLU A 434 -5.65 -7.89 -18.74
C GLU A 434 -5.85 -6.41 -19.08
N ARG A 435 -5.83 -5.53 -18.07
CA ARG A 435 -5.88 -4.08 -18.30
C ARG A 435 -4.67 -3.55 -19.07
N LEU A 436 -3.51 -4.17 -18.92
CA LEU A 436 -2.31 -3.90 -19.73
C LEU A 436 -2.39 -4.49 -21.15
N GLY A 437 -3.47 -5.20 -21.49
CA GLY A 437 -3.63 -5.88 -22.77
C GLY A 437 -2.84 -7.19 -22.87
N VAL A 438 -2.40 -7.76 -21.75
CA VAL A 438 -1.69 -9.04 -21.76
C VAL A 438 -2.70 -10.16 -21.87
N GLU A 439 -2.61 -10.95 -22.94
CA GLU A 439 -3.48 -12.09 -23.19
C GLU A 439 -2.75 -13.43 -23.00
N LYS A 440 -3.52 -14.50 -22.74
CA LYS A 440 -3.03 -15.90 -22.73
C LYS A 440 -1.77 -16.10 -21.86
N TYR A 441 -1.65 -15.36 -20.77
CA TYR A 441 -0.45 -15.32 -19.93
C TYR A 441 -0.29 -16.52 -18.99
N LEU A 442 -1.34 -17.31 -18.75
CA LEU A 442 -1.34 -18.36 -17.70
C LEU A 442 -0.22 -19.40 -17.86
N ALA A 443 0.07 -19.85 -19.09
CA ALA A 443 1.19 -20.79 -19.31
C ALA A 443 2.55 -20.16 -18.99
N GLY A 444 2.72 -18.87 -19.32
CA GLY A 444 3.91 -18.11 -18.96
C GLY A 444 4.01 -17.90 -17.45
N MET A 445 2.89 -17.54 -16.80
CA MET A 445 2.82 -17.33 -15.36
C MET A 445 3.16 -18.61 -14.58
N ASN A 446 2.52 -19.73 -14.93
CA ASN A 446 2.79 -21.03 -14.29
C ASN A 446 4.26 -21.44 -14.44
N CYS A 447 4.89 -21.13 -15.58
CA CYS A 447 6.32 -21.36 -15.78
C CYS A 447 7.17 -20.50 -14.84
N LEU A 448 6.86 -19.21 -14.67
CA LEU A 448 7.58 -18.33 -13.74
C LEU A 448 7.40 -18.76 -12.28
N VAL A 449 6.18 -19.16 -11.90
CA VAL A 449 5.86 -19.66 -10.55
C VAL A 449 6.60 -20.96 -10.26
N ALA A 450 6.55 -21.93 -11.17
CA ALA A 450 7.23 -23.22 -11.00
C ALA A 450 8.76 -23.12 -10.90
N ASN A 451 9.34 -22.01 -11.38
CA ASN A 451 10.78 -21.73 -11.29
C ASN A 451 11.13 -20.77 -10.14
N GLY A 452 10.19 -20.43 -9.25
CA GLY A 452 10.44 -19.55 -8.11
C GLY A 452 10.85 -18.14 -8.51
N ILE A 453 10.42 -17.66 -9.68
CA ILE A 453 10.68 -16.27 -10.15
C ILE A 453 9.55 -15.35 -9.69
N VAL A 454 8.32 -15.87 -9.70
CA VAL A 454 7.11 -15.19 -9.26
C VAL A 454 6.48 -16.00 -8.15
N GLU A 455 6.13 -15.36 -7.04
CA GLU A 455 5.33 -15.95 -5.99
C GLU A 455 3.84 -15.81 -6.32
N GLU A 456 3.06 -16.85 -5.99
CA GLU A 456 1.60 -16.83 -6.11
C GLU A 456 0.97 -16.77 -4.71
N TYR A 457 0.10 -15.78 -4.49
CA TYR A 457 -0.64 -15.60 -3.25
C TYR A 457 -2.04 -16.22 -3.37
N GLN A 458 -2.39 -17.10 -2.43
CA GLN A 458 -3.70 -17.73 -2.35
C GLN A 458 -4.63 -16.95 -1.41
N PRO A 459 -5.96 -17.04 -1.61
CA PRO A 459 -6.94 -16.61 -0.62
C PRO A 459 -6.77 -17.33 0.72
N LEU A 460 -6.91 -16.59 1.82
CA LEU A 460 -6.69 -17.09 3.17
C LEU A 460 -8.02 -17.15 3.93
N MET A 461 -8.41 -18.35 4.39
CA MET A 461 -9.75 -18.60 4.94
C MET A 461 -9.69 -19.20 6.34
N ASP A 462 -10.62 -18.81 7.21
CA ASP A 462 -10.99 -19.58 8.40
C ASP A 462 -12.08 -20.62 8.02
N ILE A 463 -12.58 -21.38 9.00
CA ILE A 463 -13.59 -22.41 8.82
C ILE A 463 -14.88 -21.82 8.22
N LYS A 464 -15.44 -22.52 7.23
CA LYS A 464 -16.68 -22.13 6.58
C LYS A 464 -17.81 -21.93 7.61
N GLY A 465 -18.55 -20.83 7.46
CA GLY A 465 -19.63 -20.44 8.36
C GLY A 465 -19.19 -19.59 9.55
N SER A 466 -17.87 -19.34 9.70
CA SER A 466 -17.38 -18.28 10.56
C SER A 466 -17.46 -16.90 9.87
N TYR A 467 -17.23 -15.88 10.68
CA TYR A 467 -17.16 -14.48 10.28
C TYR A 467 -15.86 -13.90 10.79
N SER A 468 -15.21 -13.11 9.94
CA SER A 468 -13.98 -12.39 10.23
C SER A 468 -14.11 -10.92 9.89
N ALA A 469 -13.34 -10.09 10.60
CA ALA A 469 -13.21 -8.66 10.34
C ALA A 469 -11.72 -8.27 10.45
N GLN A 470 -11.35 -7.21 9.73
CA GLN A 470 -10.03 -6.57 9.68
C GLN A 470 -10.16 -5.04 9.82
N PHE A 471 -9.21 -4.44 10.53
CA PHE A 471 -8.90 -3.01 10.46
C PHE A 471 -7.39 -2.83 10.42
N GLU A 472 -6.91 -1.84 9.68
CA GLU A 472 -5.48 -1.66 9.45
C GLU A 472 -5.08 -0.20 9.22
N HIS A 473 -3.94 0.20 9.80
CA HIS A 473 -3.32 1.50 9.56
C HIS A 473 -1.83 1.42 9.27
N THR A 474 -1.37 2.31 8.38
CA THR A 474 0.05 2.60 8.16
C THR A 474 0.49 3.79 9.00
N PHE A 475 1.61 3.67 9.72
CA PHE A 475 2.21 4.76 10.48
C PHE A 475 3.74 4.77 10.39
N LEU A 476 4.32 5.96 10.56
CA LEU A 476 5.76 6.18 10.70
C LEU A 476 6.13 6.35 12.17
N LEU A 477 7.17 5.64 12.61
CA LEU A 477 7.78 5.85 13.91
C LEU A 477 8.85 6.94 13.83
N ARG A 478 8.64 8.05 14.54
CA ARG A 478 9.67 9.07 14.77
C ARG A 478 10.15 8.99 16.21
N GLU A 479 11.19 9.71 16.57
CA GLU A 479 11.80 9.67 17.91
C GLU A 479 10.79 10.03 19.04
N THR A 480 9.99 11.08 18.83
CA THR A 480 9.14 11.64 19.89
C THR A 480 7.65 11.28 19.77
N HIS A 481 7.23 10.87 18.58
CA HIS A 481 5.85 10.60 18.23
C HIS A 481 5.79 9.64 17.03
N LYS A 482 4.60 9.12 16.77
CA LYS A 482 4.27 8.45 15.51
C LYS A 482 3.23 9.26 14.74
N GLU A 483 3.32 9.23 13.42
CA GLU A 483 2.28 9.77 12.53
C GLU A 483 1.53 8.60 11.90
N VAL A 484 0.25 8.45 12.25
CA VAL A 484 -0.66 7.48 11.65
C VAL A 484 -1.20 8.05 10.34
N PHE A 485 -0.43 7.86 9.26
CA PHE A 485 -0.70 8.43 7.95
C PHE A 485 -2.11 8.14 7.46
N SER A 486 -2.56 6.88 7.57
CA SER A 486 -3.85 6.46 7.00
C SER A 486 -5.05 6.72 7.91
N ARG A 487 -4.88 7.34 9.09
CA ARG A 487 -6.04 7.72 9.93
C ARG A 487 -6.96 8.69 9.18
N GLY A 488 -8.27 8.53 9.36
CA GLY A 488 -9.30 9.41 8.80
C GLY A 488 -10.39 9.73 9.82
N ASP A 489 -11.47 10.37 9.37
CA ASP A 489 -12.66 10.64 10.17
C ASP A 489 -13.55 9.40 10.37
N ASP A 490 -13.23 8.31 9.66
CA ASP A 490 -14.03 7.08 9.54
C ASP A 490 -13.57 5.93 10.46
N TYR A 491 -12.26 5.70 10.59
CA TYR A 491 -11.71 4.72 11.53
C TYR A 491 -10.28 5.03 11.96
#